data_AF-A0A0C2FRW6-F1
#
_entry.id   AF-A0A0C2FRW6-F1
#
_cell.length_a   1.000
_cell.length_b   1.000
_cell.length_c   1.000
_cell.angle_alpha   90.00
_cell.angle_beta   90.00
_cell.angle_gamma   90.00
#
_symmetry.space_group_name_H-M   'P 1'
#
loop_
_entity.id
_entity.type
_entity.pdbx_description
1 polymer ?
#
loop_
_entity_poly.entity_id
_entity_poly.type
_entity_poly.pdbx_seq_one_letter_code
_entity_poly.pdbx_strand_id
1 'polypeptide(L)'
;MDAMGERRNNTLEDSEEDVDDVDDIDVSKLLWNLHEDSVGSHINVIDREGMAVSLSSTINDRFGSVRRSEKSGFVWNNAMSGFTIYDKEDSEDTHANAVEGRKRPRTSMAPFMLFDPYGQLVGCFGTTGSLNSILGVAQVLLHRILFDM
;
A
#
# COMPACT_ATOMS: atom_id res chain seq x y z
N MET A 1 -14.00 -39.58 53.83
CA MET A 1 -14.28 -38.29 54.47
C MET A 1 -13.22 -37.35 53.92
N ASP A 2 -13.34 -37.01 52.63
CA ASP A 2 -14.02 -35.80 52.09
C ASP A 2 -12.97 -34.73 51.86
N ALA A 3 -12.93 -33.93 50.79
CA ALA A 3 -13.43 -33.97 49.43
C ALA A 3 -12.81 -32.72 48.77
N MET A 4 -12.59 -32.78 47.46
CA MET A 4 -12.63 -31.64 46.53
C MET A 4 -11.64 -30.47 46.70
N GLY A 5 -10.70 -30.43 45.76
CA GLY A 5 -9.89 -29.27 45.43
C GLY A 5 -10.74 -28.04 45.09
N GLU A 6 -10.21 -26.90 45.50
CA GLU A 6 -10.78 -25.57 45.32
C GLU A 6 -11.12 -25.28 43.87
N ARG A 7 -12.41 -25.03 43.65
CA ARG A 7 -12.93 -24.38 42.46
C ARG A 7 -12.37 -22.96 42.41
N ARG A 8 -11.63 -22.64 41.33
CA ARG A 8 -11.35 -21.26 40.94
C ARG A 8 -12.67 -20.62 40.53
N ASN A 9 -13.24 -19.83 41.41
CA ASN A 9 -14.38 -18.98 41.08
C ASN A 9 -13.86 -17.77 40.29
N ASN A 10 -14.20 -17.75 38.99
CA ASN A 10 -14.25 -16.55 38.19
C ASN A 10 -15.14 -15.53 38.89
N THR A 11 -14.54 -14.47 39.42
CA THR A 11 -15.26 -13.21 39.63
C THR A 11 -14.49 -12.21 38.78
N LEU A 12 -15.13 -11.79 37.70
CA LEU A 12 -14.74 -10.63 36.92
C LEU A 12 -14.84 -9.47 37.89
N GLU A 13 -13.71 -9.02 38.44
CA GLU A 13 -13.60 -7.65 38.89
C GLU A 13 -13.62 -6.84 37.59
N ASP A 14 -14.79 -6.31 37.27
CA ASP A 14 -14.95 -5.22 36.31
C ASP A 14 -14.09 -4.06 36.84
N SER A 15 -12.81 -4.05 36.46
CA SER A 15 -12.12 -2.79 36.30
C SER A 15 -12.85 -2.09 35.17
N GLU A 16 -13.76 -1.20 35.52
CA GLU A 16 -14.07 -0.05 34.68
C GLU A 16 -12.71 0.61 34.40
N GLU A 17 -12.06 0.17 33.31
CA GLU A 17 -11.07 1.00 32.64
C GLU A 17 -11.88 2.19 32.19
N ASP A 18 -11.80 3.26 32.97
CA ASP A 18 -12.23 4.59 32.59
C ASP A 18 -11.62 4.85 31.22
N VAL A 19 -12.43 4.71 30.16
CA VAL A 19 -12.09 5.14 28.80
C VAL A 19 -12.27 6.66 28.74
N ASP A 20 -11.63 7.35 29.67
CA ASP A 20 -11.56 8.80 29.78
C ASP A 20 -10.09 9.17 29.59
N ASP A 21 -9.66 9.26 28.32
CA ASP A 21 -8.61 10.16 27.83
C ASP A 21 -8.41 9.95 26.32
N VAL A 22 -9.32 10.51 25.52
CA VAL A 22 -9.13 10.64 24.06
C VAL A 22 -8.07 11.71 23.74
N ASP A 23 -7.62 12.46 24.75
CA ASP A 23 -6.72 13.61 24.62
C ASP A 23 -5.22 13.24 24.58
N ASP A 24 -4.83 11.99 24.89
CA ASP A 24 -3.41 11.57 24.95
C ASP A 24 -3.00 10.61 23.82
N ILE A 25 -3.78 10.58 22.73
CA ILE A 25 -3.36 9.92 21.50
C ILE A 25 -2.26 10.77 20.86
N ASP A 26 -1.02 10.29 20.92
CA ASP A 26 0.11 10.85 20.20
C ASP A 26 -0.11 10.67 18.67
N VAL A 27 -0.89 11.59 18.11
CA VAL A 27 -1.21 11.66 16.68
C VAL A 27 0.03 11.75 15.83
N SER A 28 1.16 12.26 16.37
CA SER A 28 2.40 12.35 15.63
C SER A 28 2.99 10.96 15.36
N LYS A 29 3.00 10.07 16.36
CA LYS A 29 3.40 8.66 16.18
C LYS A 29 2.46 7.91 15.25
N LEU A 30 1.16 8.18 15.32
CA LEU A 30 0.19 7.57 14.40
C LEU A 30 0.45 7.98 12.94
N LEU A 31 0.74 9.27 12.72
CA LEU A 31 1.05 9.81 11.39
C LEU A 31 2.38 9.27 10.85
N TRP A 32 3.40 9.08 11.71
CA TRP A 32 4.68 8.49 11.32
C TRP A 32 4.51 7.05 10.81
N ASN A 33 3.78 6.21 11.54
CA ASN A 33 3.51 4.83 11.13
C ASN A 33 2.68 4.72 9.83
N LEU A 34 1.93 5.77 9.49
CA LEU A 34 1.12 5.83 8.28
C LEU A 34 1.96 6.01 7.00
N HIS A 35 3.16 6.57 7.14
CA HIS A 35 4.06 6.92 6.04
C HIS A 35 5.01 5.78 5.62
N GLU A 36 5.25 4.79 6.47
CA GLU A 36 6.28 3.77 6.23
C GLU A 36 5.96 2.82 5.05
N ASP A 37 4.68 2.68 4.70
CA ASP A 37 4.25 1.83 3.58
C ASP A 37 3.42 2.61 2.55
N SER A 38 3.95 2.75 1.34
CA SER A 38 3.14 3.07 0.17
C SER A 38 2.21 1.87 -0.13
N VAL A 39 0.91 2.14 -0.17
CA VAL A 39 -0.15 1.13 -0.31
C VAL A 39 -0.93 1.39 -1.59
N GLY A 40 -1.32 0.32 -2.26
CA GLY A 40 -2.14 0.39 -3.46
C GLY A 40 -3.12 -0.76 -3.54
N SER A 41 -3.92 -0.75 -4.59
CA SER A 41 -4.75 -1.88 -4.99
C SER A 41 -4.41 -2.24 -6.43
N HIS A 42 -4.36 -3.54 -6.71
CA HIS A 42 -4.13 -4.06 -8.04
C HIS A 42 -5.23 -5.06 -8.39
N ILE A 43 -5.76 -4.94 -9.61
CA ILE A 43 -6.78 -5.82 -10.15
C ILE A 43 -6.41 -6.27 -11.55
N ASN A 44 -6.69 -7.53 -11.84
CA ASN A 44 -6.60 -8.10 -13.18
C ASN A 44 -8.00 -8.58 -13.57
N VAL A 45 -8.45 -8.21 -14.76
CA VAL A 45 -9.75 -8.58 -15.30
C VAL A 45 -9.53 -9.16 -16.69
N ILE A 46 -10.09 -10.33 -16.95
CA ILE A 46 -10.09 -10.98 -18.26
C ILE A 46 -11.54 -11.38 -18.54
N ASP A 47 -12.07 -10.98 -19.68
CA ASP A 47 -13.42 -11.33 -20.09
C ASP A 47 -13.49 -12.62 -20.94
N ARG A 48 -14.68 -12.98 -21.38
CA ARG A 48 -14.91 -14.19 -22.19
C ARG A 48 -14.42 -14.07 -23.63
N GLU A 49 -14.25 -12.85 -24.14
CA GLU A 49 -13.77 -12.58 -25.49
C GLU A 49 -12.24 -12.49 -25.54
N GLY A 50 -11.58 -12.55 -24.38
CA GLY A 50 -10.12 -12.48 -24.24
C GLY A 50 -9.59 -11.06 -24.08
N MET A 51 -10.46 -10.06 -23.88
CA MET A 51 -10.01 -8.71 -23.51
C MET A 51 -9.52 -8.72 -22.07
N ALA A 52 -8.38 -8.07 -21.84
CA ALA A 52 -7.76 -8.04 -20.53
C ALA A 52 -7.33 -6.64 -20.10
N VAL A 53 -7.44 -6.39 -18.80
CA VAL A 53 -7.01 -5.16 -18.13
C VAL A 53 -6.21 -5.54 -16.89
N SER A 54 -5.01 -4.98 -16.77
CA SER A 54 -4.17 -5.05 -15.58
C SER A 54 -4.03 -3.64 -15.04
N LEU A 55 -4.56 -3.38 -13.85
CA LEU A 55 -4.74 -2.04 -13.32
C LEU A 55 -4.19 -1.95 -11.90
N SER A 56 -3.28 -0.99 -11.69
CA SER A 56 -2.81 -0.58 -10.38
C SER A 56 -3.32 0.81 -10.05
N SER A 57 -3.79 1.02 -8.83
CA SER A 57 -4.22 2.31 -8.30
C SER A 57 -3.71 2.53 -6.88
N THR A 58 -3.45 3.78 -6.53
CA THR A 58 -2.92 4.17 -5.21
C THR A 58 -3.22 5.64 -4.91
N ILE A 59 -3.33 5.97 -3.63
CA ILE A 59 -3.28 7.35 -3.11
C ILE A 59 -1.91 7.67 -2.49
N ASN A 60 -0.91 6.87 -2.85
CA ASN A 60 0.41 6.71 -2.26
C ASN A 60 0.38 6.07 -0.87
N ASP A 61 0.47 6.83 0.21
CA ASP A 61 0.55 6.22 1.55
C ASP A 61 -0.84 5.83 2.08
N ARG A 62 -0.88 5.16 3.23
CA ARG A 62 -2.15 4.84 3.90
C ARG A 62 -2.89 6.16 4.18
N PHE A 63 -4.13 6.26 3.71
CA PHE A 63 -4.92 7.50 3.76
C PHE A 63 -4.31 8.72 3.04
N GLY A 64 -3.34 8.50 2.14
CA GLY A 64 -2.75 9.55 1.29
C GLY A 64 -2.27 10.75 2.08
N SER A 65 -2.80 11.93 1.77
CA SER A 65 -2.44 13.19 2.46
C SER A 65 -3.11 13.39 3.82
N VAL A 66 -3.93 12.43 4.27
CA VAL A 66 -4.79 12.54 5.47
C VAL A 66 -5.78 13.72 5.35
N ARG A 67 -6.00 14.22 4.12
CA ARG A 67 -7.00 15.25 3.81
C ARG A 67 -8.17 14.61 3.08
N ARG A 68 -9.38 14.84 3.60
CA ARG A 68 -10.63 14.42 2.98
C ARG A 68 -11.35 15.63 2.40
N SER A 69 -11.96 15.47 1.23
CA SER A 69 -12.92 16.46 0.72
C SER A 69 -14.19 16.46 1.58
N GLU A 70 -14.56 17.62 2.13
CA GLU A 70 -15.77 17.76 2.95
C GLU A 70 -17.06 17.50 2.16
N LYS A 71 -17.07 17.82 0.86
CA LYS A 71 -18.25 17.68 0.00
C LYS A 71 -18.42 16.28 -0.57
N SER A 72 -17.34 15.69 -1.09
CA SER A 72 -17.38 14.42 -1.84
C SER A 72 -16.88 13.23 -1.04
N GLY A 73 -16.22 13.45 0.10
CA GLY A 73 -15.79 12.40 1.01
C GLY A 73 -14.55 11.60 0.57
N PHE A 74 -14.01 11.81 -0.64
CA PHE A 74 -12.77 11.15 -1.06
C PHE A 74 -11.55 11.72 -0.35
N VAL A 75 -10.51 10.90 -0.24
CA VAL A 75 -9.22 11.25 0.35
C VAL A 75 -8.24 11.66 -0.75
N TRP A 76 -7.54 12.77 -0.54
CA TRP A 76 -6.54 13.26 -1.48
C TRP A 76 -5.25 12.45 -1.38
N ASN A 77 -4.66 12.11 -2.52
CA ASN A 77 -3.35 11.45 -2.56
C ASN A 77 -2.24 12.38 -2.03
N ASN A 78 -1.11 11.80 -1.63
CA ASN A 78 0.11 12.53 -1.32
C ASN A 78 1.28 12.17 -2.25
N ALA A 79 1.01 11.82 -3.51
CA ALA A 79 2.02 11.33 -4.45
C ALA A 79 3.19 12.30 -4.72
N MET A 80 3.05 13.58 -4.34
CA MET A 80 4.15 14.54 -4.37
C MET A 80 5.36 14.11 -3.52
N SER A 81 5.17 13.31 -2.47
CA SER A 81 6.27 12.74 -1.67
C SER A 81 7.17 11.79 -2.48
N GLY A 82 6.69 11.29 -3.63
CA GLY A 82 7.47 10.45 -4.54
C GLY A 82 8.52 11.20 -5.37
N PHE A 83 8.59 12.54 -5.31
CA PHE A 83 9.68 13.31 -5.90
C PHE A 83 10.92 13.32 -5.00
N THR A 84 12.09 13.44 -5.62
CA THR A 84 13.33 13.69 -4.88
C THR A 84 13.36 15.16 -4.44
N ILE A 85 13.38 15.40 -3.13
CA ILE A 85 13.55 16.73 -2.54
C ILE A 85 15.05 16.92 -2.26
N TYR A 86 15.62 18.01 -2.76
CA TYR A 86 16.99 18.43 -2.42
C TYR A 86 16.95 19.58 -1.43
N ASP A 87 17.87 19.57 -0.47
CA ASP A 87 18.28 20.80 0.23
C ASP A 87 19.02 21.68 -0.78
N LYS A 88 18.29 22.66 -1.32
CA LYS A 88 18.84 23.66 -2.23
C LYS A 88 19.69 24.65 -1.43
N GLU A 89 20.96 24.32 -1.22
CA GLU A 89 21.98 25.35 -1.03
C GLU A 89 23.12 25.27 -2.06
N ASP A 90 23.58 24.10 -2.54
CA ASP A 90 24.83 24.09 -3.33
C ASP A 90 25.02 23.01 -4.42
N SER A 91 23.98 22.30 -4.89
CA SER A 91 24.17 21.30 -5.97
C SER A 91 23.68 21.78 -7.35
N GLU A 92 24.58 21.87 -8.32
CA GLU A 92 24.24 22.01 -9.77
C GLU A 92 23.54 20.76 -10.33
N ASP A 93 23.51 19.67 -9.58
CA ASP A 93 22.90 18.40 -9.98
C ASP A 93 21.38 18.37 -9.71
N THR A 94 20.58 18.53 -10.76
CA THR A 94 19.13 18.28 -10.69
C THR A 94 18.82 16.80 -10.93
N HIS A 95 18.24 16.10 -9.93
CA HIS A 95 17.75 14.72 -10.10
C HIS A 95 16.77 14.62 -11.28
N ALA A 96 16.83 13.51 -12.01
CA ALA A 96 15.81 13.20 -13.01
C ALA A 96 14.38 13.14 -12.43
N ASN A 97 14.25 12.82 -11.14
CA ASN A 97 12.99 12.80 -10.37
C ASN A 97 12.82 14.04 -9.45
N ALA A 98 13.45 15.17 -9.78
CA ALA A 98 13.18 16.44 -9.09
C ALA A 98 11.78 16.97 -9.45
N VAL A 99 11.18 17.73 -8.53
CA VAL A 99 9.84 18.32 -8.70
C VAL A 99 9.86 19.43 -9.76
N GLU A 100 8.94 19.34 -10.72
CA GLU A 100 8.74 20.33 -11.78
C GLU A 100 7.26 20.42 -12.15
N GLY A 101 6.85 21.55 -12.72
CA GLY A 101 5.46 21.75 -13.18
C GLY A 101 5.04 20.69 -14.18
N ARG A 102 3.88 20.05 -13.94
CA ARG A 102 3.28 19.00 -14.80
C ARG A 102 4.08 17.69 -14.90
N LYS A 103 5.21 17.56 -14.20
CA LYS A 103 5.96 16.30 -14.13
C LYS A 103 5.22 15.29 -13.26
N ARG A 104 5.49 14.00 -13.47
CA ARG A 104 4.95 12.91 -12.66
C ARG A 104 6.05 12.34 -11.77
N PRO A 105 5.76 12.03 -10.49
CA PRO A 105 6.71 11.40 -9.59
C PRO A 105 7.02 9.97 -10.05
N ARG A 106 8.19 9.46 -9.67
CA ARG A 106 8.55 8.05 -9.84
C ARG A 106 7.54 7.16 -9.11
N THR A 107 7.20 6.02 -9.72
CA THR A 107 6.31 5.01 -9.13
C THR A 107 6.96 3.62 -9.16
N SER A 108 6.62 2.78 -8.18
CA SER A 108 6.95 1.35 -8.15
C SER A 108 5.80 0.47 -8.64
N MET A 109 4.68 1.05 -9.08
CA MET A 109 3.56 0.29 -9.66
C MET A 109 4.00 -0.45 -10.92
N ALA A 110 3.71 -1.75 -10.97
CA ALA A 110 4.11 -2.62 -12.07
C ALA A 110 2.92 -3.49 -12.54
N PRO A 111 1.91 -2.92 -13.23
CA PRO A 111 0.92 -3.74 -13.93
C PRO A 111 1.57 -4.40 -15.15
N PHE A 112 1.50 -5.72 -15.25
CA PHE A 112 2.17 -6.52 -16.28
C PHE A 112 1.18 -7.46 -16.98
N MET A 113 1.37 -7.64 -18.28
CA MET A 113 0.69 -8.65 -19.09
C MET A 113 1.73 -9.46 -19.85
N LEU A 114 1.56 -10.78 -19.85
CA LEU A 114 2.42 -11.72 -20.57
C LEU A 114 1.66 -12.25 -21.79
N PHE A 115 2.30 -12.19 -22.95
CA PHE A 115 1.77 -12.71 -24.20
C PHE A 115 2.71 -13.76 -24.77
N ASP A 116 2.17 -14.75 -25.47
CA ASP A 116 2.94 -15.74 -26.21
C ASP A 116 3.47 -15.16 -27.54
N PRO A 117 4.34 -15.89 -28.27
CA PRO A 117 4.84 -15.44 -29.57
C PRO A 117 3.77 -15.25 -30.66
N TYR A 118 2.57 -15.79 -30.45
CA TYR A 118 1.41 -15.67 -31.34
C TYR A 118 0.47 -14.52 -30.93
N GLY A 119 0.82 -13.76 -29.89
CA GLY A 119 0.05 -12.64 -29.37
C GLY A 119 -1.13 -13.02 -28.48
N GLN A 120 -1.23 -14.29 -28.05
CA GLN A 120 -2.26 -14.72 -27.11
C GLN A 120 -1.86 -14.38 -25.68
N LEU A 121 -2.82 -13.90 -24.89
CA LEU A 121 -2.59 -13.57 -23.48
C LEU A 121 -2.34 -14.85 -22.67
N VAL A 122 -1.20 -14.90 -22.01
CA VAL A 122 -0.79 -15.99 -21.11
C VAL A 122 -1.19 -15.68 -19.67
N GLY A 123 -1.17 -14.40 -19.28
CA GLY A 123 -1.59 -13.97 -17.95
C GLY A 123 -1.40 -12.48 -17.69
N CYS A 124 -2.04 -11.99 -16.63
CA CYS A 124 -1.89 -10.64 -16.11
C CYS A 124 -1.40 -10.71 -14.67
N PHE A 125 -0.49 -9.81 -14.31
CA PHE A 125 0.23 -9.84 -13.05
C PHE A 125 0.39 -8.43 -12.51
N GLY A 126 0.42 -8.33 -11.19
CA GLY A 126 0.79 -7.11 -10.50
C GLY A 126 0.77 -7.34 -9.01
N THR A 127 1.47 -6.49 -8.31
CA THR A 127 1.45 -6.46 -6.85
C THR A 127 1.48 -5.02 -6.37
N THR A 128 1.17 -4.86 -5.10
CA THR A 128 1.08 -3.59 -4.40
C THR A 128 1.90 -3.68 -3.14
N GLY A 129 2.59 -2.59 -2.80
CA GLY A 129 3.46 -2.54 -1.63
C GLY A 129 4.78 -1.90 -2.03
N SER A 130 4.94 -0.63 -1.66
CA SER A 130 6.14 0.20 -1.71
C SER A 130 7.20 -0.22 -2.76
N LEU A 131 8.48 -0.24 -2.39
CA LEU A 131 9.61 -0.52 -3.27
C LEU A 131 9.63 -1.95 -3.81
N ASN A 132 8.97 -2.89 -3.10
CA ASN A 132 9.01 -4.31 -3.42
C ASN A 132 8.04 -4.71 -4.54
N SER A 133 7.18 -3.81 -5.00
CA SER A 133 6.17 -4.13 -6.03
C SER A 133 6.81 -4.67 -7.32
N ILE A 134 7.89 -4.07 -7.80
CA ILE A 134 8.58 -4.54 -9.02
C ILE A 134 9.18 -5.94 -8.81
N LEU A 135 9.80 -6.18 -7.65
CA LEU A 135 10.42 -7.46 -7.31
C LEU A 135 9.36 -8.56 -7.14
N GLY A 136 8.22 -8.24 -6.52
CA GLY A 136 7.11 -9.17 -6.37
C GLY A 136 6.54 -9.60 -7.72
N VAL A 137 6.39 -8.68 -8.68
CA VAL A 137 5.98 -9.05 -10.04
C VAL A 137 7.04 -9.91 -10.72
N ALA A 138 8.32 -9.55 -10.60
CA ALA A 138 9.40 -10.35 -11.17
C ALA A 138 9.40 -11.78 -10.63
N GLN A 139 9.18 -11.96 -9.33
CA GLN A 139 9.08 -13.30 -8.72
C GLN A 139 7.90 -14.10 -9.27
N VAL A 140 6.72 -13.48 -9.39
CA VAL A 140 5.53 -14.15 -9.97
C VAL A 140 5.77 -14.52 -11.43
N LEU A 141 6.38 -13.63 -12.21
CA LEU A 141 6.73 -13.90 -13.60
C LEU A 141 7.73 -15.05 -13.73
N LEU A 142 8.78 -15.07 -12.90
CA LEU A 142 9.76 -16.16 -12.87
C LEU A 142 9.09 -17.49 -12.51
N HIS A 143 8.19 -17.50 -11.52
CA HIS A 143 7.41 -18.69 -11.17
C HIS A 143 6.56 -19.18 -12.34
N ARG A 144 5.86 -18.26 -13.02
CA ARG A 144 5.04 -18.60 -14.17
C ARG A 144 5.85 -19.15 -15.35
N ILE A 145 6.99 -18.52 -15.66
CA ILE A 145 7.79 -18.85 -16.85
C ILE A 145 8.65 -20.10 -16.64
N LEU A 146 9.32 -20.23 -15.48
CA LEU A 146 10.29 -21.30 -15.24
C LEU A 146 9.68 -22.55 -14.62
N PHE A 147 8.64 -22.39 -13.80
CA PHE A 147 8.07 -23.47 -13.00
C PHE A 147 6.63 -23.82 -13.39
N ASP A 148 6.03 -23.09 -14.33
CA ASP A 148 4.63 -23.24 -14.77
C ASP A 148 3.62 -23.22 -13.61
N MET A 149 3.97 -22.49 -12.54
CA MET A 149 3.16 -22.28 -11.33
C MET A 149 2.33 -21.01 -11.39
#